data_AF-A0A6L2ZWT8-F1
#
_entry.id   AF-A0A6L2ZWT8-F1
#
_cell.length_a   1.000
_cell.length_b   1.000
_cell.length_c   1.000
_cell.angle_alpha   90.00
_cell.angle_beta   90.00
_cell.angle_gamma   90.00
#
_symmetry.space_group_name_H-M   'P 1'
#
loop_
_entity.id
_entity.type
_entity.pdbx_description
1 polymer ?
#
loop_
_entity_poly.entity_id
_entity_poly.type
_entity_poly.pdbx_seq_one_letter_code
_entity_poly.pdbx_strand_id
1 'polypeptide(L)' 'MKVYVLTADTYDDNWGSSIVLFGVFSTEGKAHKQANEMELDCYDISPMNIDENEEPSYLGGYIE' A
#
# COMPACT_ATOMS: atom_id res chain seq x y z
N MET A 1 5.71 -8.27 14.69
CA MET A 1 6.33 -8.82 13.46
C MET A 1 6.30 -7.78 12.35
N LYS A 2 7.42 -7.52 11.63
CA LYS A 2 7.46 -6.56 10.53
C LYS A 2 6.85 -7.13 9.25
N VAL A 3 5.96 -6.38 8.61
CA VAL A 3 5.33 -6.67 7.33
C VAL A 3 5.36 -5.46 6.41
N TYR A 4 4.98 -5.67 5.16
CA TYR A 4 5.01 -4.67 4.09
C TYR A 4 3.65 -4.68 3.40
N VAL A 5 2.93 -3.56 3.48
CA VAL A 5 1.58 -3.41 2.96
C VAL A 5 1.65 -2.72 1.60
N LEU A 6 1.16 -3.39 0.55
CA LEU A 6 1.11 -2.84 -0.81
C LEU A 6 -0.28 -2.24 -1.07
N THR A 7 -0.32 -0.94 -1.29
CA THR A 7 -1.53 -0.21 -1.70
C THR A 7 -1.28 0.50 -3.02
N ALA A 8 -2.31 0.79 -3.80
CA ALA A 8 -2.17 1.70 -4.94
C ALA A 8 -3.41 2.55 -5.12
N ASP A 9 -3.22 3.73 -5.67
CA ASP A 9 -4.34 4.51 -6.21
C ASP A 9 -4.77 3.90 -7.54
N THR A 10 -6.04 3.52 -7.61
CA THR A 10 -6.68 2.91 -8.78
C THR A 10 -7.68 3.87 -9.43
N TYR A 11 -7.69 5.13 -9.01
CA TYR A 11 -8.57 6.13 -9.58
C TYR A 11 -7.98 6.67 -10.88
N ASP A 12 -8.71 6.47 -11.97
CA ASP A 12 -8.27 6.85 -13.31
C ASP A 12 -8.55 8.33 -13.66
N ASP A 13 -9.23 9.08 -12.78
CA ASP A 13 -9.64 10.47 -13.01
C ASP A 13 -8.82 11.48 -12.19
N ASN A 14 -8.76 12.74 -12.64
CA ASN A 14 -7.91 13.77 -12.02
C ASN A 14 -8.43 14.35 -10.69
N TRP A 15 -9.61 13.94 -10.21
CA TRP A 15 -10.33 14.60 -9.11
C TRP A 15 -10.80 13.63 -8.03
N GLY A 16 -9.97 12.67 -7.66
CA GLY A 16 -10.29 11.71 -6.60
C GLY A 16 -9.14 10.75 -6.31
N SER A 17 -9.40 9.80 -5.41
CA SER A 17 -8.50 8.69 -5.11
C SER A 17 -9.32 7.45 -4.80
N SER A 18 -8.81 6.29 -5.20
CA SER A 18 -9.37 4.97 -4.95
C SER A 18 -8.25 4.07 -4.49
N ILE A 19 -7.89 4.22 -3.22
CA ILE A 19 -6.80 3.45 -2.63
C ILE A 19 -7.27 2.02 -2.37
N VAL A 20 -6.58 1.07 -3.02
CA VAL A 20 -6.85 -0.36 -2.90
C VAL A 20 -5.66 -1.06 -2.25
N LEU A 21 -5.94 -1.96 -1.31
CA LEU A 21 -4.96 -2.88 -0.72
C LEU A 21 -4.76 -4.09 -1.64
N PHE A 22 -3.54 -4.30 -2.12
CA PHE A 22 -3.17 -5.41 -3.00
C PHE A 22 -2.52 -6.57 -2.24
N GLY A 23 -2.00 -6.34 -1.03
CA GLY A 23 -1.53 -7.43 -0.18
C GLY A 23 -0.66 -7.01 0.99
N VAL A 24 -0.39 -7.97 1.87
CA VAL A 24 0.53 -7.83 3.00
C VAL A 24 1.62 -8.90 2.88
N PHE A 25 2.87 -8.47 2.94
CA PHE A 25 4.02 -9.30 2.62
C PHE A 25 5.01 -9.39 3.78
N SER A 26 5.66 -10.54 3.90
CA SER A 26 6.71 -10.77 4.91
C SER A 26 8.01 -10.02 4.60
N THR A 27 8.21 -9.63 3.33
CA THR A 27 9.42 -8.93 2.88
C THR A 27 9.07 -7.89 1.82
N GLU A 28 9.83 -6.81 1.79
CA GLU A 28 9.68 -5.71 0.83
C GLU A 28 9.81 -6.19 -0.62
N GLY A 29 10.79 -7.04 -0.90
CA GLY A 29 11.02 -7.57 -2.25
C GLY A 29 9.84 -8.37 -2.80
N LYS A 30 9.03 -9.02 -1.94
CA LYS A 30 7.80 -9.69 -2.38
C LYS A 30 6.71 -8.68 -2.76
N ALA A 31 6.59 -7.59 -2.00
CA ALA A 31 5.65 -6.52 -2.31
C ALA A 31 5.99 -5.83 -3.64
N HIS A 32 7.27 -5.48 -3.86
CA HIS A 32 7.72 -4.94 -5.15
C HIS A 32 7.52 -5.91 -6.31
N LYS A 33 7.84 -7.19 -6.10
CA LYS A 33 7.61 -8.21 -7.13
C LYS A 33 6.13 -8.26 -7.53
N GLN A 34 5.21 -8.26 -6.56
CA GLN A 34 3.77 -8.23 -6.83
C GLN A 34 3.35 -6.97 -7.58
N ALA A 35 3.81 -5.78 -7.15
CA ALA A 35 3.48 -4.52 -7.80
C ALA A 35 3.91 -4.50 -9.27
N ASN A 36 5.11 -5.03 -9.56
CA ASN A 36 5.62 -5.15 -10.93
C ASN A 36 4.85 -6.18 -11.76
N GLU A 37 4.53 -7.35 -11.19
CA GLU A 37 3.74 -8.39 -11.88
C GLU A 37 2.32 -7.94 -12.22
N MET A 38 1.76 -7.01 -11.44
CA MET A 38 0.45 -6.41 -11.65
C MET A 38 0.48 -5.09 -12.44
N GLU A 39 1.67 -4.62 -12.83
CA GLU A 39 1.88 -3.36 -13.56
C GLU A 39 1.22 -2.14 -12.86
N LEU A 40 1.32 -2.07 -11.52
CA LEU A 40 0.77 -0.95 -10.75
C LEU A 40 1.60 0.33 -10.99
N ASP A 41 0.93 1.45 -11.28
CA ASP A 41 1.58 2.74 -11.57
C ASP A 41 1.77 3.57 -10.27
N CYS A 42 0.67 3.87 -9.58
CA CYS A 42 0.65 4.70 -8.36
C CYS A 42 0.60 3.86 -7.07
N TYR A 43 1.55 2.95 -6.89
CA TYR A 43 1.62 2.10 -5.70
C TYR A 43 2.53 2.64 -4.59
N ASP A 44 2.20 2.28 -3.34
CA ASP A 44 3.00 2.52 -2.14
C ASP A 44 3.23 1.19 -1.40
N ILE A 45 4.40 1.07 -0.76
CA ILE A 45 4.73 -0.06 0.10
C ILE A 45 5.05 0.48 1.49
N SER A 46 4.09 0.32 2.40
CA SER A 46 4.18 0.83 3.76
C SER A 46 4.68 -0.28 4.72
N PRO A 47 5.86 -0.13 5.35
CA PRO A 47 6.35 -1.06 6.35
C PRO A 47 5.58 -0.90 7.68
N MET A 48 5.13 -2.00 8.28
CA MET A 48 4.35 -1.99 9.52
C MET A 48 4.74 -3.11 10.48
N ASN A 49 4.52 -2.89 11.77
CA ASN A 49 4.65 -3.92 12.81
C ASN A 49 3.25 -4.34 13.26
N ILE A 50 2.87 -5.61 13.07
CA ILE A 50 1.48 -6.10 13.29
C ILE A 50 0.96 -5.88 14.72
N ASP A 51 1.86 -5.87 15.70
CA ASP A 51 1.50 -5.85 17.13
C ASP A 51 1.89 -4.54 17.82
N GLU A 52 2.55 -3.63 17.08
CA GLU A 52 2.95 -2.32 17.59
C GLU A 52 2.07 -1.27 16.93
N ASN A 53 1.31 -0.53 17.73
CA ASN A 53 0.40 0.48 17.26
C ASN A 53 0.55 1.74 18.11
N GLU A 54 1.77 2.29 18.12
CA GLU A 54 2.07 3.53 18.83
C GLU A 54 1.35 4.73 18.19
N GLU A 55 1.23 4.73 16.87
CA GLU A 55 0.49 5.74 16.10
C GLU A 55 -0.29 5.11 14.93
N PRO A 56 -1.45 5.68 14.54
CA PRO A 56 -2.21 5.23 13.38
C PRO A 56 -1.35 5.27 12.12
N SER A 57 -1.20 4.13 11.45
CA SER A 57 -0.49 4.08 10.18
C SER A 57 -1.41 4.49 9.03
N TYR A 58 -0.98 5.47 8.25
CA TYR A 58 -1.69 5.92 7.06
C TYR A 58 -1.47 4.94 5.91
N LEU A 59 -2.55 4.35 5.40
CA LEU A 59 -2.54 3.42 4.27
C LEU A 59 -3.00 4.04 2.96
N GLY A 60 -3.17 5.38 2.95
CA GLY A 60 -3.72 6.11 1.82
C GLY A 60 -5.21 6.45 2.00
N GLY A 61 -5.65 7.44 1.22
CA GLY A 61 -7.01 7.94 1.13
C GLY A 61 -7.03 9.33 0.48
N TYR A 62 -8.20 9.75 -0.01
CA TYR A 62 -8.43 11.15 -0.34
C TYR A 62 -8.96 11.85 0.91
N ILE A 63 -8.32 12.94 1.32
CA ILE A 63 -8.88 13.90 2.28
C ILE A 63 -9.13 15.18 1.49
N GLU A 64 -10.40 15.58 1.36
CA GLU A 64 -10.81 16.89 0.83
C GLU A 64 -10.43 18.04 1.76
#